data_AF-A0A6B2RNM9-F1
#
_entry.id   AF-A0A6B2RNM9-F1
#
_cell.length_a   1.000
_cell.length_b   1.000
_cell.length_c   1.000
_cell.angle_alpha   90.00
_cell.angle_beta   90.00
_cell.angle_gamma   90.00
#
_symmetry.space_group_name_H-M   'P 1'
#
loop_
_entity.id
_entity.type
_entity.pdbx_description
1 polymer ?
#
loop_
_entity_poly.entity_id
_entity_poly.type
_entity_poly.pdbx_seq_one_letter_code
_entity_poly.pdbx_strand_id
1 'polypeptide(L)'
;MSVSWQESAAAARAAAAEPRFGPVAEWASIGPYRLLTALPPGRAHDTVLRNLLAPVHAELAHTAEVFLDCAGQAGRTASALGIHRQTLYYRLSRIEQLTGLDLDEGEDRLLLHMALKGARL
;
A
#
# COMPACT_ATOMS: atom_id res chain seq x y z
N MET A 1 19.28 7.93 -21.20
CA MET A 1 17.94 8.46 -20.89
C MET A 1 18.09 9.66 -19.98
N SER A 2 17.38 10.76 -20.23
CA SER A 2 17.41 11.95 -19.38
C SER A 2 16.56 11.74 -18.12
N VAL A 3 16.91 12.43 -17.02
CA VAL A 3 16.17 12.39 -15.75
C VAL A 3 14.70 12.78 -15.95
N SER A 4 14.44 13.83 -16.73
CA SER A 4 13.07 14.29 -17.05
C SER A 4 12.21 13.21 -17.72
N TRP A 5 12.78 12.37 -18.58
CA TRP A 5 12.05 11.26 -19.20
C TRP A 5 11.71 10.17 -18.17
N GLN A 6 12.65 9.84 -17.28
CA GLN A 6 12.43 8.83 -16.23
C GLN A 6 11.35 9.28 -15.23
N GLU A 7 11.38 10.54 -14.81
CA GLU A 7 10.38 11.11 -13.91
C GLU A 7 8.98 11.14 -14.54
N SER A 8 8.88 11.53 -15.81
CA SER A 8 7.62 11.53 -16.55
C SER A 8 7.05 10.11 -16.70
N ALA A 9 7.88 9.13 -17.09
CA ALA A 9 7.47 7.73 -17.20
C ALA A 9 7.04 7.13 -15.86
N ALA A 10 7.73 7.49 -14.78
CA ALA A 10 7.37 7.07 -13.43
C ALA A 10 6.04 7.66 -12.96
N ALA A 11 5.82 8.97 -13.18
CA ALA A 11 4.56 9.61 -12.84
C ALA A 11 3.38 9.02 -13.63
N ALA A 12 3.57 8.72 -14.92
CA ALA A 12 2.56 8.05 -15.74
C ALA A 12 2.21 6.64 -15.21
N ARG A 13 3.21 5.85 -14.80
CA ARG A 13 2.96 4.53 -14.18
C ARG A 13 2.21 4.63 -12.87
N ALA A 14 2.59 5.58 -12.00
CA ALA A 14 1.87 5.81 -10.76
C ALA A 14 0.42 6.24 -11.01
N ALA A 15 0.16 7.09 -12.00
CA ALA A 15 -1.20 7.49 -12.39
C ALA A 15 -2.04 6.33 -12.92
N ALA A 16 -1.41 5.37 -13.62
CA ALA A 16 -2.09 4.16 -14.09
C ALA A 16 -2.41 3.19 -12.94
N ALA A 17 -1.54 3.08 -11.94
CA ALA A 17 -1.70 2.19 -10.78
C ALA A 17 -2.68 2.72 -9.72
N GLU A 18 -2.78 4.04 -9.59
CA GLU A 18 -3.53 4.70 -8.54
C GLU A 18 -4.40 5.84 -9.11
N PRO A 19 -5.73 5.63 -9.24
CA PRO A 19 -6.65 6.58 -9.85
C PRO A 19 -6.64 7.98 -9.21
N ARG A 20 -6.29 8.10 -7.93
CA ARG A 20 -6.26 9.41 -7.24
C ARG A 20 -5.25 10.41 -7.83
N PHE A 21 -4.31 9.94 -8.66
CA PHE A 21 -3.35 10.79 -9.34
C PHE A 21 -3.77 11.17 -10.77
N GLY A 22 -4.92 10.68 -11.26
CA GLY A 22 -5.39 10.91 -12.62
C GLY A 22 -5.97 12.32 -12.84
N PRO A 23 -6.09 12.76 -14.11
CA PRO A 23 -5.60 12.10 -15.33
C PRO A 23 -4.10 12.37 -15.61
N VAL A 24 -3.49 13.34 -14.93
CA VAL A 24 -2.09 13.71 -15.08
C VAL A 24 -1.47 13.80 -13.69
N ALA A 25 -0.37 13.08 -13.48
CA ALA A 25 0.38 13.11 -12.23
C ALA A 25 1.67 13.90 -12.38
N GLU A 26 1.95 14.75 -11.40
CA GLU A 26 3.24 15.41 -11.26
C GLU A 26 4.19 14.54 -10.43
N TRP A 27 5.45 14.43 -10.84
CA TRP A 27 6.47 13.67 -10.10
C TRP A 27 6.56 14.07 -8.61
N ALA A 28 6.41 15.37 -8.30
CA ALA A 28 6.42 15.88 -6.94
C ALA A 28 5.24 15.38 -6.08
N SER A 29 4.16 14.89 -6.70
CA SER A 29 2.88 14.60 -6.06
C SER A 29 2.56 13.10 -5.96
N ILE A 30 3.35 12.21 -6.59
CA ILE A 30 3.12 10.75 -6.52
C ILE A 30 3.68 10.09 -5.26
N GLY A 31 4.33 10.86 -4.37
CA GLY A 31 4.77 10.38 -3.05
C GLY A 31 5.68 9.14 -3.10
N PRO A 32 5.39 8.07 -2.33
CA PRO A 32 6.21 6.85 -2.30
C PRO A 32 6.35 6.14 -3.64
N TYR A 33 5.42 6.35 -4.58
CA TYR A 33 5.51 5.77 -5.92
C TYR A 33 6.75 6.25 -6.68
N ARG A 34 7.36 7.40 -6.31
CA ARG A 34 8.68 7.81 -6.83
C ARG A 34 9.76 6.76 -6.59
N LEU A 35 9.77 6.15 -5.41
CA LEU A 35 10.76 5.11 -5.05
C LEU A 35 10.37 3.77 -5.67
N LEU A 36 9.09 3.39 -5.57
CA LEU A 36 8.62 2.09 -6.08
C LEU A 36 8.82 1.96 -7.60
N THR A 37 8.56 3.04 -8.34
CA THR A 37 8.75 3.05 -9.80
C THR A 37 10.23 3.00 -10.22
N ALA A 38 11.16 3.36 -9.34
CA ALA A 38 12.60 3.21 -9.59
C ALA A 38 13.09 1.75 -9.44
N LEU A 39 12.31 0.88 -8.79
CA LEU A 39 12.63 -0.55 -8.69
C LEU A 39 12.38 -1.26 -10.03
N PRO A 40 13.16 -2.31 -10.35
CA PRO A 40 12.84 -3.20 -11.46
C PRO A 40 11.44 -3.82 -11.29
N PRO A 41 10.68 -4.02 -12.39
CA PRO A 41 9.39 -4.70 -12.33
C PRO A 41 9.47 -6.04 -11.60
N GLY A 42 8.47 -6.33 -10.77
CA GLY A 42 8.38 -7.57 -10.00
C GLY A 42 9.27 -7.65 -8.74
N ARG A 43 10.15 -6.67 -8.47
CA ARG A 43 10.97 -6.65 -7.24
C ARG A 43 10.25 -6.13 -6.00
N ALA A 44 9.12 -5.43 -6.15
CA ALA A 44 8.35 -4.94 -5.01
C ALA A 44 7.46 -6.03 -4.37
N HIS A 45 7.44 -7.25 -4.92
CA HIS A 45 6.68 -8.36 -4.36
C HIS A 45 7.49 -9.07 -3.29
N ASP A 46 7.13 -8.81 -2.03
CA ASP A 46 7.62 -9.62 -0.93
C ASP A 46 6.80 -10.91 -0.81
N THR A 47 7.49 -12.04 -0.73
CA THR A 47 6.89 -13.35 -0.46
C THR A 47 6.06 -13.39 0.82
N VAL A 48 6.43 -12.60 1.82
CA VAL A 48 5.72 -12.44 3.10
C VAL A 48 4.26 -12.03 2.88
N LEU A 49 3.99 -11.27 1.82
CA LEU A 49 2.68 -10.68 1.55
C LEU A 49 1.88 -11.46 0.51
N ARG A 50 2.44 -12.54 -0.04
CA ARG A 50 1.77 -13.39 -1.03
C ARG A 50 0.42 -13.90 -0.55
N ASN A 51 0.34 -14.27 0.73
CA ASN A 51 -0.90 -14.75 1.33
C ASN A 51 -1.92 -13.61 1.45
N LEU A 52 -1.52 -12.45 2.00
CA LEU A 52 -2.40 -11.30 2.17
C LEU A 52 -2.95 -10.79 0.83
N LEU A 53 -2.13 -10.82 -0.23
CA LEU A 53 -2.48 -10.37 -1.57
C LEU A 53 -3.31 -11.39 -2.37
N ALA A 54 -3.57 -12.58 -1.84
CA ALA A 54 -4.43 -13.55 -2.50
C ALA A 54 -5.88 -13.00 -2.62
N PRO A 55 -6.63 -13.30 -3.71
CA PRO A 55 -7.98 -12.77 -3.90
C PRO A 55 -8.96 -13.03 -2.74
N VAL A 56 -8.80 -14.15 -2.04
CA VAL A 56 -9.61 -14.53 -0.87
C VAL A 56 -9.40 -13.57 0.33
N HIS A 57 -8.31 -12.81 0.34
CA HIS A 57 -7.95 -11.87 1.40
C HIS A 57 -8.00 -10.40 0.95
N ALA A 58 -8.63 -10.11 -0.20
CA ALA A 58 -8.74 -8.74 -0.74
C ALA A 58 -9.31 -7.73 0.27
N GLU A 59 -10.31 -8.12 1.07
CA GLU A 59 -10.87 -7.28 2.14
C GLU A 59 -9.85 -6.96 3.26
N LEU A 60 -8.97 -7.91 3.60
CA LEU A 60 -7.93 -7.71 4.59
C LEU A 60 -6.80 -6.83 4.03
N ALA A 61 -6.40 -7.04 2.77
CA ALA A 61 -5.44 -6.18 2.09
C ALA A 61 -5.95 -4.73 2.01
N HIS A 62 -7.23 -4.53 1.67
CA HIS A 62 -7.86 -3.21 1.67
C HIS A 62 -7.89 -2.60 3.07
N THR A 63 -8.22 -3.38 4.10
CA THR A 63 -8.23 -2.92 5.50
C THR A 63 -6.84 -2.48 5.95
N ALA A 64 -5.79 -3.25 5.63
CA ALA A 64 -4.40 -2.91 5.92
C ALA A 64 -3.99 -1.60 5.24
N GLU A 65 -4.32 -1.43 3.96
CA GLU A 65 -3.99 -0.23 3.21
C GLU A 65 -4.65 1.02 3.81
N VAL A 66 -5.96 0.94 4.14
CA VAL A 66 -6.68 2.06 4.77
C VAL A 66 -6.13 2.37 6.15
N PHE A 67 -5.75 1.36 6.93
CA PHE A 67 -5.12 1.53 8.23
C PHE A 67 -3.80 2.31 8.13
N LEU A 68 -2.95 1.92 7.17
CA LEU A 68 -1.65 2.55 6.95
C LEU A 68 -1.77 3.95 6.35
N ASP A 69 -2.72 4.17 5.42
CA ASP A 69 -3.05 5.50 4.89
C ASP A 69 -3.64 6.42 5.98
N CYS A 70 -4.27 5.85 7.03
CA CYS A 70 -4.70 6.57 8.24
C CYS A 70 -3.59 6.70 9.30
N ALA A 71 -2.34 6.43 8.95
CA ALA A 71 -1.17 6.47 9.85
C ALA A 71 -1.32 5.58 11.10
N GLY A 72 -1.95 4.41 10.95
CA GLY A 72 -2.19 3.46 12.04
C GLY A 72 -3.28 3.89 13.03
N GLN A 73 -4.02 4.96 12.75
CA GLN A 73 -5.05 5.45 13.67
C GLN A 73 -6.32 4.60 13.54
N ALA A 74 -6.52 3.65 14.46
CA ALA A 74 -7.65 2.71 14.43
C ALA A 74 -9.02 3.42 14.39
N GLY A 75 -9.17 4.54 15.10
CA GLY A 75 -10.40 5.34 15.08
C GLY A 75 -10.74 5.88 13.68
N ARG A 76 -9.76 6.53 13.01
CA ARG A 76 -9.94 7.06 11.65
C ARG A 76 -10.16 5.95 10.63
N THR A 77 -9.44 4.84 10.80
CA THR A 77 -9.54 3.66 9.93
C THR A 77 -10.93 3.04 9.99
N ALA A 78 -11.46 2.82 11.20
CA ALA A 78 -12.80 2.25 11.40
C ALA A 78 -13.88 3.15 10.79
N SER A 79 -13.76 4.47 10.97
CA SER A 79 -14.65 5.45 10.34
C SER A 79 -14.55 5.44 8.82
N ALA A 80 -13.34 5.38 8.25
CA ALA A 80 -13.12 5.34 6.80
C ALA A 80 -13.70 4.07 6.15
N LEU A 81 -13.61 2.93 6.85
CA LEU A 81 -14.14 1.64 6.40
C LEU A 81 -15.63 1.45 6.72
N GLY A 82 -16.25 2.33 7.51
CA GLY A 82 -17.64 2.18 7.94
C GLY A 82 -17.88 0.96 8.85
N ILE A 83 -16.87 0.53 9.63
CA ILE A 83 -16.94 -0.64 10.50
C ILE A 83 -16.75 -0.29 11.98
N HIS A 84 -17.16 -1.22 12.85
CA HIS A 84 -16.89 -1.09 14.28
C HIS A 84 -15.41 -1.33 14.61
N ARG A 85 -14.89 -0.67 15.65
CA ARG A 85 -13.48 -0.81 16.09
C ARG A 85 -13.09 -2.26 16.41
N GLN A 86 -14.01 -3.03 17.02
CA GLN A 86 -13.75 -4.45 17.31
C GLN A 86 -13.54 -5.27 16.04
N THR A 87 -14.33 -5.01 14.99
CA THR A 87 -14.17 -5.66 13.69
C THR A 87 -12.83 -5.28 13.06
N LEU A 88 -12.41 -4.01 13.18
CA LEU A 88 -11.09 -3.58 12.74
C LEU A 88 -9.98 -4.35 13.46
N TYR A 89 -9.99 -4.40 14.79
CA TYR A 89 -8.94 -5.13 15.54
C TYR A 89 -8.87 -6.61 15.18
N TYR A 90 -10.01 -7.26 14.97
CA TYR A 90 -10.03 -8.63 14.45
C TYR A 90 -9.37 -8.74 13.08
N ARG A 91 -9.65 -7.82 12.15
CA ARG A 91 -9.02 -7.81 10.83
C ARG A 91 -7.52 -7.56 10.92
N LEU A 92 -7.07 -6.61 11.74
CA LEU A 92 -5.65 -6.29 11.96
C LEU A 92 -4.89 -7.48 12.55
N SER A 93 -5.43 -8.11 13.60
CA SER A 93 -4.84 -9.32 14.18
C SER A 93 -4.73 -10.46 13.16
N ARG A 94 -5.73 -10.59 12.27
CA ARG A 94 -5.67 -11.60 11.20
C ARG A 94 -4.66 -11.25 10.11
N ILE A 95 -4.43 -9.98 9.84
CA ILE A 95 -3.37 -9.53 8.92
C ILE A 95 -2.01 -9.92 9.50
N GLU A 96 -1.74 -9.61 10.76
CA GLU A 96 -0.51 -10.00 11.48
C GLU A 96 -0.29 -11.52 11.45
N GLN A 97 -1.34 -12.31 11.63
CA GLN A 97 -1.25 -13.77 11.53
C GLN A 97 -0.91 -14.26 10.11
N LEU A 98 -1.43 -13.60 9.07
CA LEU A 98 -1.20 -14.00 7.68
C LEU A 98 0.18 -13.61 7.16
N THR A 99 0.71 -12.49 7.64
CA THR A 99 1.98 -11.92 7.19
C THR A 99 3.13 -12.24 8.15
N GLY A 100 2.86 -12.49 9.41
CA GLY A 100 3.89 -12.59 10.47
C GLY A 100 4.51 -11.23 10.85
N LEU A 101 3.94 -10.12 10.37
CA LEU A 101 4.37 -8.78 10.69
C LEU A 101 3.70 -8.28 11.98
N ASP A 102 4.40 -7.44 12.73
CA ASP A 102 3.91 -6.72 13.89
C ASP A 102 3.46 -5.30 13.47
N LEU A 103 2.16 -4.99 13.60
CA LEU A 103 1.64 -3.69 13.18
C LEU A 103 1.89 -2.57 14.20
N ASP A 104 2.43 -2.88 15.38
CA ASP A 104 2.95 -1.87 16.30
C ASP A 104 4.36 -1.42 15.91
N GLU A 105 5.11 -2.27 15.19
CA GLU A 105 6.44 -1.97 14.70
C GLU A 105 6.47 -1.09 13.44
N GLY A 106 7.36 -0.10 13.45
CA GLY A 106 7.44 0.91 12.38
C GLY A 106 7.92 0.35 11.04
N GLU A 107 8.94 -0.52 11.08
CA GLU A 107 9.54 -1.11 9.88
C GLU A 107 8.57 -2.08 9.19
N ASP A 108 7.84 -2.86 9.98
CA ASP A 108 6.83 -3.82 9.50
C ASP A 108 5.66 -3.10 8.83
N ARG A 109 5.15 -2.03 9.43
CA ARG A 109 4.15 -1.16 8.78
C ARG A 109 4.65 -0.56 7.48
N LEU A 110 5.91 -0.10 7.44
CA LEU A 110 6.51 0.47 6.25
C LEU A 110 6.62 -0.57 5.13
N LEU A 111 7.14 -1.76 5.44
CA LEU A 111 7.24 -2.88 4.50
C LEU A 111 5.87 -3.22 3.93
N LEU A 112 4.88 -3.42 4.80
CA LEU A 112 3.51 -3.73 4.39
C LEU A 112 2.93 -2.63 3.48
N HIS A 113 3.13 -1.35 3.83
CA HIS A 113 2.59 -0.24 3.05
C HIS A 113 3.22 -0.14 1.67
N MET A 114 4.54 -0.29 1.59
CA MET A 114 5.28 -0.22 0.33
C MET A 114 4.89 -1.36 -0.60
N ALA A 115 4.73 -2.57 -0.08
CA ALA A 115 4.37 -3.70 -0.90
C ALA A 115 2.90 -3.72 -1.33
N LEU A 116 1.97 -3.23 -0.50
CA LEU A 116 0.57 -3.02 -0.93
C LEU A 116 0.50 -2.02 -2.09
N LYS A 117 1.24 -0.90 -2.00
CA LYS A 117 1.31 0.08 -3.11
C LYS A 117 2.06 -0.48 -4.32
N GLY A 118 3.12 -1.26 -4.08
CA GLY A 118 3.88 -1.93 -5.12
C GLY A 118 3.07 -2.97 -5.90
N ALA A 119 2.13 -3.66 -5.25
CA ALA A 119 1.25 -4.62 -5.91
C ALA A 119 0.25 -3.99 -6.90
N ARG A 120 0.08 -2.66 -6.88
CA ARG A 120 -0.74 -1.90 -7.83
C ARG A 120 0.03 -1.48 -9.09
N LEU A 121 1.37 -1.50 -9.05
CA LEU A 121 2.27 -1.13 -10.15
C LEU A 121 2.52 -2.31 -11.09
#